data_AF-A0A8T1KJ91-F1
#
_entry.id   AF-A0A8T1KJ91-F1
#
_cell.length_a   1.000
_cell.length_b   1.000
_cell.length_c   1.000
_cell.angle_alpha   90.00
_cell.angle_beta   90.00
_cell.angle_gamma   90.00
#
_symmetry.space_group_name_H-M   'P 1'
#
loop_
_entity.id
_entity.type
_entity.pdbx_description
1 polymer ?
#
loop_
_entity_poly.entity_id
_entity_poly.type
_entity_poly.pdbx_seq_one_letter_code
_entity_poly.pdbx_strand_id
1 'polypeptide(L)'
;MMDSDSDSSDDEHVGDEVKPDQQESSPRDDGLKAANSLLKDLHLSRVARQPAPPAPTSGKKKKKNKTKKNQTKVVNTAPVDELKDGEDELEFLTRQANKSSSCAFQSSSRCKKSTSMLGSVCKFCKLKFCYDHALPEVHGCGDAVRKFERAAFQQQMTRSNDTSQKKLTGDKRKLLKKKLEDKVSAKTASRTTKSKKK
;
A
#
# COMPACT_ATOMS: atom_id res chain seq x y z
N MET A 1 -54.98 29.36 -31.31
CA MET A 1 -56.18 29.63 -32.13
C MET A 1 -56.06 28.70 -33.34
N MET A 2 -56.80 27.62 -33.53
CA MET A 2 -58.02 27.12 -32.90
C MET A 2 -57.94 25.58 -32.82
N ASP A 3 -58.59 25.04 -31.80
CA ASP A 3 -58.91 23.63 -31.61
C ASP A 3 -60.01 23.16 -32.59
N SER A 4 -60.03 21.86 -32.90
CA SER A 4 -61.21 21.18 -33.44
C SER A 4 -61.19 19.70 -33.00
N ASP A 5 -62.18 19.39 -32.17
CA ASP A 5 -62.53 18.11 -31.56
C ASP A 5 -63.18 17.10 -32.55
N SER A 6 -63.41 15.89 -32.01
CA SER A 6 -64.37 14.83 -32.38
C SER A 6 -63.95 13.74 -33.37
N ASP A 7 -63.76 12.51 -32.86
CA ASP A 7 -64.78 11.43 -32.83
C ASP A 7 -64.12 10.11 -32.32
N SER A 8 -64.36 9.69 -31.08
CA SER A 8 -65.32 8.64 -30.68
C SER A 8 -64.98 7.21 -31.17
N SER A 9 -64.41 6.39 -30.29
CA SER A 9 -64.78 4.97 -30.20
C SER A 9 -64.53 4.45 -28.78
N ASP A 10 -65.64 4.27 -28.06
CA ASP A 10 -65.85 3.26 -27.02
C ASP A 10 -65.26 1.90 -27.44
N ASP A 11 -64.57 1.21 -26.52
CA ASP A 11 -64.77 -0.23 -26.30
C ASP A 11 -64.35 -0.58 -24.87
N GLU A 12 -65.10 -1.49 -24.26
CA GLU A 12 -65.35 -1.55 -22.83
C GLU A 12 -64.25 -2.17 -21.96
N HIS A 13 -64.36 -1.83 -20.68
CA HIS A 13 -63.65 -2.39 -19.55
C HIS A 13 -63.95 -3.90 -19.38
N VAL A 14 -62.94 -4.75 -19.50
CA VAL A 14 -62.92 -6.06 -18.84
C VAL A 14 -61.83 -6.02 -17.77
N GLY A 15 -62.27 -5.82 -16.53
CA GLY A 15 -61.47 -6.20 -15.38
C GLY A 15 -61.46 -7.73 -15.28
N ASP A 16 -60.27 -8.31 -15.12
CA ASP A 16 -60.13 -9.66 -14.59
C ASP A 16 -59.02 -9.68 -13.54
N GLU A 17 -59.51 -9.74 -12.31
CA GLU A 17 -59.01 -10.39 -11.11
C GLU A 17 -57.50 -10.68 -10.98
N VAL A 18 -56.92 -10.09 -9.93
CA VAL A 18 -55.76 -10.62 -9.24
C VAL A 18 -56.13 -11.96 -8.59
N LYS A 19 -55.49 -13.06 -9.04
CA LYS A 19 -55.35 -14.29 -8.23
C LYS A 19 -53.98 -14.96 -8.47
N PRO A 20 -53.36 -15.54 -7.42
CA PRO A 20 -51.92 -15.77 -7.38
C PRO A 20 -51.49 -17.19 -7.79
N ASP A 21 -50.19 -17.33 -7.97
CA ASP A 21 -49.39 -18.56 -7.80
C ASP A 21 -49.58 -19.67 -8.85
N GLN A 22 -48.74 -19.69 -9.88
CA GLN A 22 -48.10 -20.94 -10.34
C GLN A 22 -46.65 -20.65 -10.77
N GLN A 23 -45.72 -21.25 -10.04
CA GLN A 23 -44.29 -21.30 -10.32
C GLN A 23 -44.02 -22.11 -11.60
N GLU A 24 -43.56 -21.46 -12.68
CA GLU A 24 -42.77 -22.12 -13.71
C GLU A 24 -41.29 -21.88 -13.42
N SER A 25 -40.66 -22.84 -12.75
CA SER A 25 -39.23 -22.87 -12.49
C SER A 25 -38.46 -23.07 -13.79
N SER A 26 -37.82 -22.00 -14.26
CA SER A 26 -36.90 -22.06 -15.38
C SER A 26 -35.64 -22.89 -15.01
N PRO A 27 -35.09 -23.72 -15.93
CA PRO A 27 -33.97 -24.63 -15.64
C PRO A 27 -32.62 -23.92 -15.34
N ARG A 28 -32.61 -22.58 -15.30
CA ARG A 28 -31.42 -21.77 -15.01
C ARG A 28 -31.21 -21.54 -13.51
N ASP A 29 -32.28 -21.53 -12.72
CA ASP A 29 -32.21 -21.35 -11.27
C ASP A 29 -31.65 -22.59 -10.57
N ASP A 30 -31.96 -23.78 -11.06
CA ASP A 30 -31.44 -25.03 -10.52
C ASP A 30 -29.94 -25.20 -10.76
N GLY A 31 -29.43 -24.71 -11.90
CA GLY A 31 -28.00 -24.68 -12.20
C GLY A 31 -27.22 -23.75 -11.28
N LEU A 32 -27.79 -22.57 -10.95
CA LEU A 32 -27.18 -21.62 -10.02
C LEU A 32 -27.20 -22.14 -8.58
N LYS A 33 -28.32 -22.76 -8.15
CA LYS A 33 -28.43 -23.39 -6.82
C LYS A 33 -27.47 -24.57 -6.68
N ALA A 34 -27.33 -25.40 -7.71
CA ALA A 34 -26.37 -26.51 -7.75
C ALA A 34 -24.92 -26.00 -7.69
N ALA A 35 -24.57 -24.94 -8.44
CA ALA A 35 -23.24 -24.34 -8.40
C ALA A 35 -22.92 -23.72 -7.02
N ASN A 36 -23.90 -23.05 -6.40
CA ASN A 36 -23.75 -22.49 -5.05
C ASN A 36 -23.61 -23.58 -3.97
N SER A 37 -24.33 -24.70 -4.11
CA SER A 37 -24.18 -25.86 -3.22
C SER A 37 -22.79 -26.48 -3.34
N LEU A 38 -22.31 -26.68 -4.57
CA LEU A 38 -20.96 -27.20 -4.85
C LEU A 38 -19.88 -26.29 -4.24
N LEU A 39 -20.04 -24.97 -4.38
CA LEU A 39 -19.12 -24.00 -3.81
C LEU A 39 -19.05 -24.08 -2.28
N LYS A 40 -20.21 -24.32 -1.63
CA LYS A 40 -20.31 -24.51 -0.18
C LYS A 40 -19.61 -25.79 0.27
N ASP A 41 -19.76 -26.89 -0.47
CA ASP A 41 -19.09 -28.16 -0.18
C ASP A 41 -17.56 -28.08 -0.39
N LEU A 42 -17.09 -27.37 -1.42
CA LEU A 42 -15.67 -27.09 -1.61
C LEU A 42 -15.08 -26.23 -0.49
N HIS A 43 -15.87 -25.29 0.06
CA HIS A 43 -15.45 -24.49 1.20
C HIS A 43 -15.31 -25.34 2.46
N LEU A 44 -16.31 -26.18 2.77
CA LEU A 44 -16.29 -27.07 3.94
C LEU A 44 -15.14 -28.08 3.86
N SER A 45 -14.89 -28.67 2.69
CA SER A 45 -13.78 -29.59 2.49
C SER A 45 -12.41 -28.90 2.58
N ARG A 46 -12.29 -27.63 2.17
CA ARG A 46 -11.07 -26.83 2.38
C ARG A 46 -10.83 -26.52 3.86
N VAL A 47 -11.88 -26.20 4.61
CA VAL A 47 -11.79 -25.96 6.06
C VAL A 47 -11.44 -27.25 6.81
N ALA A 48 -12.00 -28.39 6.42
CA ALA A 48 -11.67 -29.69 7.01
C ALA A 48 -10.22 -30.15 6.75
N ARG A 49 -9.58 -29.66 5.67
CA ARG A 49 -8.17 -29.93 5.34
C ARG A 49 -7.20 -28.95 5.98
N GLN A 50 -7.68 -27.85 6.57
CA GLN A 50 -6.82 -26.98 7.37
C GLN A 50 -6.49 -27.71 8.68
N PRO A 51 -5.21 -27.96 9.01
CA PRO A 51 -4.86 -28.54 10.29
C PRO A 51 -5.31 -27.58 11.40
N ALA A 52 -5.94 -28.14 12.45
CA ALA A 52 -6.39 -27.37 13.60
C ALA A 52 -5.22 -26.52 14.15
N PRO A 53 -5.44 -25.24 14.48
CA PRO A 53 -4.42 -24.47 15.19
C PRO A 53 -4.05 -25.21 16.49
N PRO A 54 -2.76 -25.23 16.88
CA PRO A 54 -2.30 -26.03 18.00
C PRO A 54 -3.06 -25.68 19.28
N ALA A 55 -3.59 -26.70 19.95
CA ALA A 55 -4.27 -26.56 21.23
C ALA A 55 -3.33 -25.93 22.29
N PRO A 56 -3.82 -25.03 23.16
CA PRO A 56 -3.03 -24.53 24.27
C PRO A 56 -2.77 -25.67 25.26
N THR A 57 -1.50 -26.05 25.41
CA THR A 57 -1.06 -27.09 26.32
C THR A 57 -1.27 -26.68 27.77
N SER A 58 -2.11 -27.43 28.47
CA SER A 58 -2.45 -27.27 29.87
C SER A 58 -1.38 -27.93 30.77
N GLY A 59 -0.35 -27.15 31.12
CA GLY A 59 0.63 -27.49 32.16
C GLY A 59 0.30 -26.82 33.49
N LYS A 60 0.06 -27.63 34.54
CA LYS A 60 -0.32 -27.21 35.90
C LYS A 60 0.82 -26.48 36.66
N LYS A 61 0.40 -25.40 37.35
CA LYS A 61 0.90 -24.81 38.62
C LYS A 61 2.23 -24.00 38.61
N LYS A 62 2.10 -22.66 38.70
CA LYS A 62 2.49 -21.88 39.90
C LYS A 62 1.99 -20.42 39.87
N LYS A 63 1.23 -20.12 40.94
CA LYS A 63 0.76 -18.85 41.53
C LYS A 63 1.56 -17.56 41.20
N LYS A 64 0.91 -16.55 40.59
CA LYS A 64 1.02 -15.12 40.99
C LYS A 64 -0.04 -14.25 40.31
N ASN A 65 -0.83 -13.53 41.12
CA ASN A 65 -1.78 -12.50 40.70
C ASN A 65 -1.08 -11.34 39.97
N LYS A 66 -1.56 -10.95 38.78
CA LYS A 66 -1.68 -9.54 38.38
C LYS A 66 -2.62 -9.37 37.16
N THR A 67 -3.73 -8.71 37.44
CA THR A 67 -4.60 -7.84 36.64
C THR A 67 -4.45 -7.78 35.10
N LYS A 68 -5.58 -8.10 34.44
CA LYS A 68 -6.09 -7.69 33.10
C LYS A 68 -5.21 -6.76 32.23
N LYS A 69 -4.97 -7.18 30.98
CA LYS A 69 -5.37 -6.44 29.76
C LYS A 69 -5.25 -7.34 28.52
N ASN A 70 -6.39 -7.70 27.92
CA ASN A 70 -6.44 -8.30 26.59
C ASN A 70 -5.86 -7.30 25.58
N GLN A 71 -4.75 -7.65 24.94
CA GLN A 71 -4.32 -7.03 23.68
C GLN A 71 -4.73 -7.95 22.54
N THR A 72 -5.95 -7.77 22.08
CA THR A 72 -6.32 -8.12 20.70
C THR A 72 -5.49 -7.22 19.78
N LYS A 73 -4.64 -7.83 18.96
CA LYS A 73 -3.96 -7.15 17.86
C LYS A 73 -5.03 -6.62 16.90
N VAL A 74 -5.33 -5.32 17.03
CA VAL A 74 -6.00 -4.55 15.99
C VAL A 74 -5.05 -4.45 14.80
N VAL A 75 -5.39 -5.16 13.74
CA VAL A 75 -4.93 -4.85 12.39
C VAL A 75 -5.37 -3.40 12.13
N ASN A 76 -4.44 -2.53 11.76
CA ASN A 76 -4.72 -1.17 11.30
C ASN A 76 -5.45 -1.24 9.96
N THR A 77 -6.74 -1.54 9.99
CA THR A 77 -7.68 -1.14 8.93
C THR A 77 -8.17 0.26 9.29
N ALA A 78 -8.02 1.22 8.36
CA ALA A 78 -8.59 2.55 8.51
C ALA A 78 -10.09 2.45 8.91
N PRO A 79 -10.62 3.41 9.69
CA PRO A 79 -12.03 3.41 10.05
C PRO A 79 -12.86 3.40 8.76
N VAL A 80 -13.67 2.36 8.59
CA VAL A 80 -14.71 2.33 7.58
C VAL A 80 -15.74 3.35 8.05
N ASP A 81 -15.92 4.42 7.26
CA ASP A 81 -16.97 5.43 7.48
C ASP A 81 -18.30 4.65 7.47
N GLU A 82 -19.11 4.78 8.52
CA GLU A 82 -20.40 4.08 8.62
C GLU A 82 -21.30 4.52 7.45
N LEU A 83 -22.06 3.58 6.89
CA LEU A 83 -23.06 3.88 5.86
C LEU A 83 -23.95 4.99 6.38
N LYS A 84 -24.02 6.12 5.68
CA LYS A 84 -25.04 7.13 5.96
C LYS A 84 -26.39 6.51 5.62
N ASP A 85 -27.33 6.55 6.56
CA ASP A 85 -28.70 6.07 6.33
C ASP A 85 -29.30 6.78 5.10
N GLY A 86 -29.41 6.04 3.98
CA GLY A 86 -29.96 6.51 2.71
C GLY A 86 -29.01 6.56 1.50
N GLU A 87 -27.73 6.18 1.62
CA GLU A 87 -26.83 6.05 0.44
C GLU A 87 -26.85 4.61 -0.13
N ASP A 88 -27.01 4.46 -1.45
CA ASP A 88 -26.93 3.16 -2.13
C ASP A 88 -25.55 2.53 -1.90
N GLU A 89 -25.46 1.20 -1.77
CA GLU A 89 -24.17 0.49 -1.55
C GLU A 89 -23.12 0.84 -2.62
N LEU A 90 -23.57 1.05 -3.87
CA LEU A 90 -22.72 1.51 -4.97
C LEU A 90 -22.24 2.95 -4.79
N GLU A 91 -23.08 3.84 -4.26
CA GLU A 91 -22.70 5.22 -3.96
C GLU A 91 -21.67 5.26 -2.83
N PHE A 92 -21.85 4.44 -1.79
CA PHE A 92 -20.89 4.27 -0.71
C PHE A 92 -19.52 3.81 -1.23
N LEU A 93 -19.48 2.74 -2.05
CA LEU A 93 -18.25 2.23 -2.64
C LEU A 93 -17.58 3.29 -3.53
N THR A 94 -18.37 4.05 -4.29
CA THR A 94 -17.87 5.14 -5.15
C THR A 94 -17.26 6.26 -4.31
N ARG A 95 -17.90 6.67 -3.23
CA ARG A 95 -17.39 7.67 -2.29
C ARG A 95 -16.10 7.20 -1.60
N GLN A 96 -16.04 5.93 -1.21
CA GLN A 96 -14.85 5.32 -0.64
C GLN A 96 -13.69 5.29 -1.64
N ALA A 97 -13.95 4.90 -2.89
CA ALA A 97 -12.96 4.91 -3.97
C ALA A 97 -12.45 6.34 -4.25
N ASN A 98 -13.34 7.33 -4.26
CA ASN A 98 -13.00 8.73 -4.51
C ASN A 98 -12.18 9.38 -3.38
N LYS A 99 -12.31 8.93 -2.12
CA LYS A 99 -11.43 9.39 -1.03
C LYS A 99 -9.95 9.08 -1.33
N SER A 100 -9.67 7.99 -2.04
CA SER A 100 -8.31 7.59 -2.44
C SER A 100 -7.78 8.32 -3.69
N SER A 101 -8.64 9.03 -4.41
CA SER A 101 -8.31 9.73 -5.66
C SER A 101 -7.93 11.20 -5.43
N SER A 102 -7.76 11.64 -4.19
CA SER A 102 -7.36 13.00 -3.81
C SER A 102 -5.97 13.03 -3.17
N CYS A 103 -5.28 14.17 -3.27
CA CYS A 103 -3.97 14.34 -2.66
C CYS A 103 -4.03 14.17 -1.13
N ALA A 104 -3.15 13.34 -0.58
CA ALA A 104 -3.09 13.04 0.86
C ALA A 104 -2.38 14.12 1.70
N PHE A 105 -2.02 15.27 1.14
CA PHE A 105 -1.30 16.33 1.86
C PHE A 105 -2.20 17.07 2.86
N GLN A 106 -1.78 17.14 4.13
CA GLN A 106 -2.58 17.68 5.25
C GLN A 106 -1.89 18.82 6.04
N SER A 107 -0.64 19.19 5.74
CA SER A 107 0.21 19.92 6.70
C SER A 107 0.01 21.44 6.79
N SER A 108 -0.51 22.12 5.78
CA SER A 108 -0.61 23.60 5.77
C SER A 108 -1.94 24.09 5.18
N SER A 109 -2.38 23.44 4.11
CA SER A 109 -3.76 23.46 3.65
C SER A 109 -4.09 22.07 3.14
N ARG A 110 -5.31 21.58 3.38
CA ARG A 110 -5.71 20.30 2.81
C ARG A 110 -5.77 20.47 1.30
N CYS A 111 -4.81 19.87 0.59
CA CYS A 111 -4.78 19.91 -0.86
C CYS A 111 -5.97 19.13 -1.40
N LYS A 112 -6.85 19.80 -2.18
CA LYS A 112 -8.04 19.19 -2.80
C LYS A 112 -7.81 18.79 -4.27
N LYS A 113 -6.56 18.82 -4.76
CA LYS A 113 -6.24 18.42 -6.14
C LYS A 113 -6.53 16.92 -6.31
N SER A 114 -7.21 16.58 -7.40
CA SER A 114 -7.46 15.19 -7.77
C SER A 114 -6.16 14.56 -8.29
N THR A 115 -5.88 13.36 -7.80
CA THR A 115 -4.75 12.50 -8.18
C THR A 115 -5.25 11.20 -8.83
N SER A 116 -6.47 11.21 -9.38
CA SER A 116 -7.11 10.03 -10.00
C SER A 116 -6.32 9.57 -11.23
N MET A 117 -6.01 10.50 -12.14
CA MET A 117 -5.27 10.23 -13.37
C MET A 117 -3.76 10.43 -13.22
N LEU A 118 -3.37 11.49 -12.50
CA LEU A 118 -1.99 11.96 -12.42
C LEU A 118 -1.60 12.17 -10.96
N GLY A 119 -0.70 11.32 -10.47
CA GLY A 119 -0.20 11.40 -9.11
C GLY A 119 0.95 10.44 -8.87
N SER A 120 1.80 10.78 -7.90
CA SER A 120 2.91 9.93 -7.47
C SER A 120 2.60 9.30 -6.12
N VAL A 121 2.91 8.01 -5.97
CA VAL A 121 2.85 7.31 -4.68
C VAL A 121 4.20 7.44 -3.98
N CYS A 122 4.22 7.93 -2.74
CA CYS A 122 5.44 7.97 -1.95
C CYS A 122 5.87 6.57 -1.51
N LYS A 123 7.16 6.23 -1.66
CA LYS A 123 7.70 4.91 -1.27
C LYS A 123 7.66 4.64 0.24
N PHE A 124 7.63 5.69 1.06
CA PHE A 124 7.73 5.59 2.52
C PHE A 124 6.34 5.53 3.19
N CYS A 125 5.48 6.52 2.93
CA CYS A 125 4.14 6.54 3.51
C CYS A 125 3.06 5.86 2.64
N LYS A 126 3.38 5.49 1.38
CA LYS A 126 2.47 4.82 0.43
C LYS A 126 1.18 5.58 0.12
N LEU A 127 1.19 6.89 0.36
CA LEU A 127 0.10 7.79 0.04
C LEU A 127 0.29 8.39 -1.36
N LYS A 128 -0.83 8.72 -2.02
CA LYS A 128 -0.85 9.41 -3.32
C LYS A 128 -0.83 10.93 -3.15
N PHE A 129 0.03 11.60 -3.91
CA PHE A 129 0.16 13.05 -3.90
C PHE A 129 0.09 13.62 -5.32
N CYS A 130 -0.35 14.87 -5.45
CA CYS A 130 -0.23 15.63 -6.69
C CYS A 130 1.23 16.04 -6.91
N TYR A 131 1.63 16.42 -8.13
CA TYR A 131 3.02 16.73 -8.45
C TYR A 131 3.63 17.86 -7.60
N ASP A 132 2.83 18.85 -7.17
CA ASP A 132 3.29 19.92 -6.28
C ASP A 132 3.67 19.42 -4.87
N HIS A 133 3.11 18.27 -4.43
CA HIS A 133 3.35 17.68 -3.11
C HIS A 133 3.99 16.28 -3.21
N ALA A 134 4.43 15.88 -4.40
CA ALA A 134 5.05 14.58 -4.68
C ALA A 134 6.37 14.40 -3.93
N LEU A 135 7.09 15.50 -3.70
CA LEU A 135 8.38 15.52 -3.03
C LEU A 135 8.24 15.08 -1.56
N PRO A 136 9.05 14.13 -1.10
CA PRO A 136 9.00 13.63 0.27
C PRO A 136 9.34 14.69 1.32
N GLU A 137 10.15 15.69 0.97
CA GLU A 137 10.44 16.83 1.84
C GLU A 137 9.18 17.67 2.13
N VAL A 138 8.27 17.79 1.16
CA VAL A 138 7.07 18.63 1.29
C VAL A 138 6.04 17.97 2.21
N HIS A 139 5.80 16.66 2.06
CA HIS A 139 4.82 15.92 2.86
C HIS A 139 5.41 15.23 4.11
N GLY A 140 6.63 15.57 4.51
CA GLY A 140 7.24 15.13 5.77
C GLY A 140 7.86 13.73 5.77
N CYS A 141 7.99 13.08 4.61
CA CYS A 141 8.73 11.83 4.46
C CYS A 141 10.24 12.02 4.21
N GLY A 142 10.74 13.25 4.18
CA GLY A 142 12.14 13.57 3.90
C GLY A 142 13.14 12.89 4.84
N ASP A 143 12.85 12.83 6.14
CA ASP A 143 13.73 12.16 7.11
C ASP A 143 13.87 10.65 6.84
N ALA A 144 12.81 10.00 6.37
CA ALA A 144 12.85 8.59 6.02
C ALA A 144 13.70 8.36 4.76
N VAL A 145 13.59 9.25 3.76
CA VAL A 145 14.42 9.25 2.55
C VAL A 145 15.89 9.41 2.92
N ARG A 146 16.23 10.44 3.70
CA ARG A 146 17.62 10.73 4.08
C ARG A 146 18.27 9.56 4.80
N LYS A 147 17.54 8.89 5.70
CA LYS A 147 18.02 7.69 6.39
C LYS A 147 18.23 6.53 5.42
N PHE A 148 17.29 6.30 4.51
CA PHE A 148 17.38 5.25 3.50
C PHE A 148 18.56 5.47 2.56
N GLU A 149 18.74 6.69 2.04
CA GLU A 149 19.86 7.04 1.15
C GLU A 149 21.20 6.98 1.87
N ARG A 150 21.28 7.45 3.12
CA ARG A 150 22.50 7.33 3.92
C ARG A 150 22.87 5.87 4.17
N ALA A 151 21.90 5.02 4.49
CA ALA A 151 22.13 3.59 4.65
C ALA A 151 22.55 2.92 3.33
N ALA A 152 21.91 3.27 2.21
CA ALA A 152 22.26 2.77 0.89
C ALA A 152 23.68 3.17 0.48
N PHE A 153 24.06 4.43 0.73
CA PHE A 153 25.41 4.92 0.48
C PHE A 153 26.45 4.21 1.35
N GLN A 154 26.17 4.03 2.64
CA GLN A 154 27.06 3.27 3.53
C GLN A 154 27.21 1.81 3.07
N GLN A 155 26.11 1.15 2.69
CA GLN A 155 26.14 -0.22 2.15
C GLN A 155 26.89 -0.32 0.82
N GLN A 156 26.76 0.68 -0.06
CA GLN A 156 27.54 0.74 -1.28
C GLN A 156 29.03 0.90 -0.96
N MET A 157 29.38 1.78 -0.02
CA MET A 157 30.77 2.02 0.39
C MET A 157 31.40 0.78 1.03
N THR A 158 30.64 0.00 1.81
CA THR A 158 31.13 -1.25 2.40
C THR A 158 31.24 -2.37 1.37
N ARG A 159 30.35 -2.42 0.36
CA ARG A 159 30.46 -3.36 -0.77
C ARG A 159 31.61 -3.03 -1.71
N SER A 160 31.90 -1.74 -1.95
CA SER A 160 33.08 -1.33 -2.71
C SER A 160 34.39 -1.48 -1.91
N ASN A 161 34.32 -1.38 -0.58
CA ASN A 161 35.40 -1.76 0.34
C ASN A 161 35.34 -3.22 0.77
N ASP A 162 34.57 -4.07 0.07
CA ASP A 162 34.67 -5.50 0.26
C ASP A 162 36.05 -5.93 -0.26
N THR A 163 37.02 -5.84 0.66
CA THR A 163 38.41 -6.26 0.55
C THR A 163 38.56 -7.78 0.43
N SER A 164 37.51 -8.48 -0.03
CA SER A 164 37.61 -9.79 -0.67
C SER A 164 38.41 -9.72 -1.98
N GLN A 165 38.63 -8.53 -2.54
CA GLN A 165 39.78 -8.27 -3.43
C GLN A 165 41.08 -8.27 -2.62
N LYS A 166 41.53 -9.49 -2.26
CA LYS A 166 42.90 -9.89 -1.89
C LYS A 166 43.65 -8.83 -1.06
N LYS A 167 43.44 -8.82 0.27
CA LYS A 167 44.24 -8.02 1.22
C LYS A 167 45.72 -8.08 0.80
N LEU A 168 46.26 -6.94 0.35
CA LEU A 168 47.64 -6.84 -0.12
C LEU A 168 48.57 -7.31 1.01
N THR A 169 49.47 -8.25 0.71
CA THR A 169 50.45 -8.74 1.70
C THR A 169 51.24 -7.56 2.27
N GLY A 170 51.65 -7.65 3.54
CA GLY A 170 52.29 -6.55 4.27
C GLY A 170 53.46 -5.91 3.52
N ASP A 171 54.22 -6.71 2.77
CA ASP A 171 55.37 -6.26 2.00
C ASP A 171 54.99 -5.46 0.75
N LYS A 172 53.95 -5.90 0.02
CA LYS A 172 53.38 -5.13 -1.10
C LYS A 172 52.85 -3.78 -0.61
N ARG A 173 52.30 -3.74 0.61
CA ARG A 173 51.84 -2.50 1.25
C ARG A 173 52.99 -1.56 1.59
N LYS A 174 54.11 -2.08 2.13
CA LYS A 174 55.32 -1.29 2.41
C LYS A 174 55.95 -0.73 1.13
N LEU A 175 56.03 -1.52 0.07
CA LEU A 175 56.57 -1.08 -1.23
C LEU A 175 55.72 0.04 -1.84
N LEU A 176 54.39 -0.09 -1.81
CA LEU A 176 53.48 0.94 -2.30
C LEU A 176 53.54 2.22 -1.46
N LYS A 177 53.73 2.11 -0.14
CA LYS A 177 53.94 3.27 0.75
C LYS A 177 55.21 4.04 0.38
N LYS A 178 56.35 3.36 0.23
CA LYS A 178 57.60 3.99 -0.22
C LYS A 178 57.44 4.70 -1.56
N LYS A 179 56.85 4.03 -2.56
CA LYS A 179 56.55 4.65 -3.87
C LYS A 179 55.63 5.86 -3.77
N LEU A 180 54.73 5.89 -2.78
CA LEU A 180 53.86 7.04 -2.54
C LEU A 180 54.65 8.19 -1.91
N GLU A 181 55.45 7.90 -0.89
CA GLU A 181 56.33 8.87 -0.22
C GLU A 181 57.32 9.50 -1.22
N ASP A 182 57.91 8.71 -2.12
CA ASP A 182 58.81 9.20 -3.18
C ASP A 182 58.08 10.14 -4.16
N LYS A 183 56.83 9.82 -4.53
CA LYS A 183 56.02 10.69 -5.39
C LYS A 183 55.59 11.97 -4.69
N VAL A 184 55.29 11.88 -3.39
CA VAL A 184 54.93 13.04 -2.58
C VAL A 184 56.15 13.94 -2.42
N SER A 185 57.32 13.39 -2.08
CA SER A 185 58.56 14.15 -1.92
C SER A 185 59.02 14.80 -3.23
N ALA A 186 58.89 14.12 -4.36
CA ALA A 186 59.17 14.71 -5.67
C ALA A 186 58.22 15.86 -6.01
N LYS A 187 56.92 15.72 -5.69
CA LYS A 187 55.92 16.78 -5.90
C LYS A 187 56.03 17.93 -4.91
N THR A 188 56.52 17.70 -3.69
CA THR A 188 56.78 18.77 -2.74
C THR A 188 58.05 19.51 -3.12
N ALA A 189 59.11 18.82 -3.55
CA ALA A 189 60.33 19.42 -4.07
C ALA A 189 60.11 20.23 -5.35
N SER A 190 59.14 19.86 -6.20
CA SER A 190 58.76 20.68 -7.35
C SER A 190 57.89 21.89 -6.98
N ARG A 191 57.21 21.85 -5.83
CA ARG A 191 56.41 22.96 -5.30
C ARG A 191 57.22 23.96 -4.47
N THR A 192 58.37 23.56 -3.91
CA THR A 192 59.23 24.49 -3.18
C THR A 192 60.05 25.32 -4.17
N THR A 193 59.68 26.59 -4.30
CA THR A 193 60.41 27.57 -5.13
C THR A 193 61.82 27.74 -4.57
N LYS A 194 62.85 27.46 -5.39
CA LYS A 194 64.25 27.64 -4.99
C LYS A 194 64.50 29.11 -4.61
N SER A 195 64.78 29.37 -3.33
CA SER A 195 65.23 30.68 -2.87
C SER A 195 66.58 31.02 -3.51
N LYS A 196 66.61 32.11 -4.29
CA LYS A 196 67.81 32.63 -4.94
C LYS A 196 68.82 33.04 -3.86
N LYS A 197 70.01 32.44 -3.85
CA LYS A 197 71.08 32.78 -2.91
C LYS A 197 71.52 34.24 -3.16
N LYS A 198 71.53 35.05 -2.11
CA LYS A 198 71.98 36.46 -2.09
C LYS A 198 73.50 36.52 -2.05
#